data_AF-A0A932EJT1-F1
#
_entry.id   AF-A0A932EJT1-F1
#
_cell.length_a   1.000
_cell.length_b   1.000
_cell.length_c   1.000
_cell.angle_alpha   90.00
_cell.angle_beta   90.00
_cell.angle_gamma   90.00
#
_symmetry.space_group_name_H-M   'P 1'
#
loop_
_entity.id
_entity.type
_entity.pdbx_description
1 polymer ?
#
loop_
_entity_poly.entity_id
_entity_poly.type
_entity_poly.pdbx_seq_one_letter_code
_entity_poly.pdbx_strand_id
1 'polypeptide(L)'
;EVDAGILWDAWRLVEARYADRKDIDRQKLLYGAVRGLVKSLGDPYTVFFDPPEAKQFSDEVKGSFEGIGAEIGIRDGVLKVIAPLEGSPAQRAGLLPGDTVQKIDGVTTMDISLDEAVRKIRGPKDTTVTLTIGREGNEEPREVAVVREQIVVPNLAWRTVDPGIAYVQLFHFTEQTDADFRKIANELLKADTQRIVLDLRSNPGGLLEVAQSIAGWFLERGALVVTEDFGNGKQNYYRAQGPGKLRALPVVVLVNEGSASASEILAGALRDNRGAKLIGAKTFGKGSVQQLEQLRDGSSIKITVAKWLTPQGQNLNNSGLEPDIGVERTREDIEANRDPQLDTAVEVVRGL
;
A
#
# COMPACT_ATOMS: atom_id res chain seq x y z
N GLU A 1 -13.11 -27.94 -25.55
CA GLU A 1 -12.50 -26.65 -25.96
C GLU A 1 -13.37 -25.51 -25.49
N VAL A 2 -12.76 -24.38 -25.16
CA VAL A 2 -13.48 -23.12 -24.88
C VAL A 2 -13.55 -22.34 -26.18
N ASP A 3 -14.74 -21.92 -26.60
CA ASP A 3 -14.94 -21.11 -27.81
C ASP A 3 -15.05 -19.62 -27.44
N ALA A 4 -13.99 -18.86 -27.72
CA ALA A 4 -13.98 -17.42 -27.50
C ALA A 4 -14.86 -16.64 -28.50
N GLY A 5 -15.38 -17.29 -29.55
CA GLY A 5 -16.31 -16.71 -30.53
C GLY A 5 -17.58 -16.16 -29.91
N ILE A 6 -18.02 -16.72 -28.78
CA ILE A 6 -19.20 -16.26 -28.03
C ILE A 6 -19.08 -14.79 -27.59
N LEU A 7 -17.86 -14.29 -27.34
CA LEU A 7 -17.63 -12.88 -27.00
C LEU A 7 -18.03 -11.96 -28.17
N TRP A 8 -17.72 -12.37 -29.39
CA TRP A 8 -18.06 -11.63 -30.60
C TRP A 8 -19.54 -11.72 -30.96
N ASP A 9 -20.17 -12.87 -30.70
CA ASP A 9 -21.63 -13.00 -30.83
C ASP A 9 -22.36 -12.07 -29.87
N ALA A 10 -21.96 -12.06 -28.60
CA ALA A 10 -22.50 -11.15 -27.61
C ALA A 10 -22.28 -9.68 -28.00
N TRP A 11 -21.06 -9.33 -28.41
CA TRP A 11 -20.73 -7.98 -28.89
C TRP A 11 -21.66 -7.51 -30.01
N ARG A 12 -21.79 -8.33 -31.07
CA ARG A 12 -22.65 -8.03 -32.22
C ARG A 12 -24.12 -7.90 -31.82
N LEU A 13 -24.61 -8.77 -30.92
CA LEU A 13 -25.97 -8.71 -30.42
C LEU A 13 -26.23 -7.42 -29.64
N VAL A 14 -25.31 -7.00 -28.77
CA VAL A 14 -25.43 -5.73 -28.02
C VAL A 14 -25.47 -4.55 -29.00
N GLU A 15 -24.52 -4.45 -29.94
CA GLU A 15 -24.53 -3.36 -30.93
C GLU A 15 -25.78 -3.34 -31.80
N ALA A 16 -26.30 -4.51 -32.18
CA ALA A 16 -27.45 -4.61 -33.07
C ALA A 16 -28.80 -4.47 -32.36
N ARG A 17 -28.90 -4.77 -31.06
CA ARG A 17 -30.20 -4.89 -30.36
C ARG A 17 -30.38 -3.95 -29.18
N TYR A 18 -29.33 -3.32 -28.66
CA TYR A 18 -29.47 -2.29 -27.63
C TYR A 18 -30.39 -1.17 -28.14
N ALA A 19 -31.29 -0.69 -27.27
CA ALA A 19 -32.32 0.27 -27.65
C ALA A 19 -31.71 1.62 -28.06
N ASP A 20 -30.72 2.09 -27.31
CA ASP A 20 -30.06 3.38 -27.49
C ASP A 20 -28.70 3.23 -28.21
N ARG A 21 -28.71 2.65 -29.42
CA ARG A 21 -27.47 2.31 -30.17
C ARG A 21 -26.51 3.49 -30.38
N LYS A 22 -27.05 4.70 -30.46
CA LYS A 22 -26.27 5.94 -30.62
C LYS A 22 -25.38 6.26 -29.41
N ASP A 23 -25.73 5.72 -28.24
CA ASP A 23 -25.02 5.97 -26.98
C ASP A 23 -23.98 4.88 -26.69
N ILE A 24 -23.80 3.92 -27.62
CA ILE A 24 -22.80 2.86 -27.48
C ILE A 24 -21.40 3.43 -27.65
N ASP A 25 -20.65 3.41 -26.55
CA ASP A 25 -19.21 3.60 -26.53
C ASP A 25 -18.50 2.24 -26.66
N ARG A 26 -17.98 1.96 -27.85
CA ARG A 26 -17.27 0.70 -28.15
C ARG A 26 -16.03 0.52 -27.28
N GLN A 27 -15.34 1.60 -26.91
CA GLN A 27 -14.15 1.49 -26.08
C GLN A 27 -14.53 1.03 -24.67
N LYS A 28 -15.62 1.58 -24.12
CA LYS A 28 -16.18 1.13 -22.83
C LYS A 28 -16.64 -0.32 -22.88
N LEU A 29 -17.24 -0.79 -23.96
CA LEU A 29 -17.60 -2.20 -24.12
C LEU A 29 -16.35 -3.10 -24.12
N LEU A 30 -15.30 -2.73 -24.86
CA LEU A 30 -14.06 -3.49 -24.94
C LEU A 30 -13.40 -3.59 -23.56
N TYR A 31 -13.19 -2.45 -22.90
CA TYR A 31 -12.58 -2.42 -21.58
C TYR A 31 -13.47 -3.07 -20.53
N GLY A 32 -14.79 -2.97 -20.62
CA GLY A 32 -15.72 -3.71 -19.78
C GLY A 32 -15.56 -5.23 -19.92
N ALA A 33 -15.43 -5.73 -21.16
CA ALA A 33 -15.20 -7.15 -21.42
C ALA A 33 -13.85 -7.64 -20.88
N VAL A 34 -12.77 -6.87 -21.10
CA VAL A 34 -11.44 -7.20 -20.57
C VAL A 34 -11.43 -7.18 -19.04
N ARG A 35 -12.03 -6.16 -18.40
CA ARG A 35 -12.19 -6.11 -16.95
C ARG A 35 -12.99 -7.31 -16.43
N GLY A 36 -14.05 -7.72 -17.12
CA GLY A 36 -14.83 -8.91 -16.79
C GLY A 36 -14.02 -10.20 -16.83
N LEU A 37 -13.20 -10.37 -17.88
CA LEU A 37 -12.27 -11.50 -18.02
C LEU A 37 -11.25 -11.55 -16.87
N VAL A 38 -10.63 -10.42 -16.55
CA VAL A 38 -9.65 -10.35 -15.46
C VAL A 38 -10.32 -10.65 -14.11
N LYS A 39 -11.50 -10.06 -13.86
CA LYS A 39 -12.28 -10.25 -12.63
C LYS A 39 -12.75 -11.71 -12.45
N SER A 40 -12.92 -12.47 -13.53
CA SER A 40 -13.37 -13.86 -13.43
C SER A 40 -12.36 -14.80 -12.76
N LEU A 41 -11.11 -14.37 -12.56
CA LEU A 41 -10.13 -15.12 -11.77
C LEU A 41 -10.47 -15.16 -10.28
N GLY A 42 -11.33 -14.26 -9.78
CA GLY A 42 -11.63 -14.13 -8.36
C GLY A 42 -10.45 -13.63 -7.51
N ASP A 43 -9.33 -13.27 -8.15
CA ASP A 43 -8.16 -12.68 -7.50
C ASP A 43 -8.33 -11.15 -7.44
N PRO A 44 -8.48 -10.54 -6.25
CA PRO A 44 -8.63 -9.10 -6.12
C PRO A 44 -7.38 -8.31 -6.54
N TYR A 45 -6.22 -8.96 -6.67
CA TYR A 45 -4.97 -8.30 -7.05
C TYR A 45 -4.72 -8.28 -8.55
N THR A 46 -5.42 -9.13 -9.32
CA THR A 46 -5.34 -9.13 -10.77
C THR A 46 -6.33 -8.12 -11.34
N VAL A 47 -5.82 -7.07 -11.98
CA VAL A 47 -6.62 -5.88 -12.36
C VAL A 47 -6.21 -5.40 -13.75
N PHE A 48 -7.21 -5.10 -14.58
CA PHE A 48 -7.01 -4.35 -15.82
C PHE A 48 -7.06 -2.84 -15.52
N PHE A 49 -6.08 -2.12 -16.08
CA PHE A 49 -5.98 -0.67 -16.09
C PHE A 49 -6.13 -0.18 -17.52
N ASP A 50 -7.08 0.71 -17.79
CA ASP A 50 -7.09 1.45 -19.07
C ASP A 50 -5.90 2.43 -19.16
N PRO A 51 -5.61 3.06 -20.30
CA PRO A 51 -4.38 3.86 -20.46
C PRO A 51 -4.23 5.00 -19.43
N PRO A 52 -5.27 5.79 -19.10
CA PRO A 52 -5.21 6.76 -18.00
C PRO A 52 -4.89 6.10 -16.65
N GLU A 53 -5.57 5.01 -16.29
CA GLU A 53 -5.32 4.29 -15.04
C GLU A 53 -3.91 3.68 -14.99
N ALA A 54 -3.39 3.17 -16.11
CA ALA A 54 -2.07 2.58 -16.21
C ALA A 54 -0.98 3.65 -16.03
N LYS A 55 -1.17 4.83 -16.63
CA LYS A 55 -0.30 5.99 -16.41
C LYS A 55 -0.31 6.41 -14.94
N GLN A 56 -1.50 6.55 -14.35
CA GLN A 56 -1.64 6.92 -12.95
C GLN A 56 -0.92 5.91 -12.04
N PHE A 57 -1.11 4.60 -12.26
CA PHE A 57 -0.43 3.57 -11.50
C PHE A 57 1.10 3.65 -11.65
N SER A 58 1.61 3.93 -12.86
CA SER A 58 3.05 4.13 -13.08
C SER A 58 3.60 5.35 -12.35
N ASP A 59 2.85 6.45 -12.29
CA ASP A 59 3.25 7.67 -11.59
C ASP A 59 3.26 7.44 -10.05
N GLU A 60 2.31 6.65 -9.53
CA GLU A 60 2.27 6.23 -8.13
C GLU A 60 3.51 5.41 -7.74
N VAL A 61 3.94 4.47 -8.59
CA VAL A 61 5.16 3.68 -8.38
C VAL A 61 6.41 4.56 -8.29
N LYS A 62 6.45 5.64 -9.06
CA LYS A 62 7.53 6.65 -9.01
C LYS A 62 7.43 7.56 -7.77
N GLY A 63 6.43 7.37 -6.92
CA GLY A 63 6.18 8.17 -5.73
C GLY A 63 5.46 9.49 -5.99
N SER A 64 4.86 9.66 -7.17
CA SER A 64 4.00 10.79 -7.47
C SER A 64 2.54 10.41 -7.24
N PHE A 65 1.97 10.89 -6.14
CA PHE A 65 0.56 10.66 -5.84
C PHE A 65 -0.27 11.85 -6.34
N GLU A 66 -1.29 11.62 -7.15
CA GLU A 66 -2.26 12.66 -7.53
C GLU A 66 -3.60 12.37 -6.88
N GLY A 67 -4.17 13.37 -6.22
CA GLY A 67 -5.42 13.23 -5.48
C GLY A 67 -5.69 14.42 -4.59
N ILE A 68 -6.44 14.19 -3.51
CA ILE A 68 -6.87 15.27 -2.62
C ILE A 68 -5.97 15.45 -1.39
N GLY A 69 -5.06 14.51 -1.12
CA GLY A 69 -4.19 14.54 0.06
C GLY A 69 -4.97 14.43 1.37
N ALA A 70 -5.70 13.33 1.54
CA ALA A 70 -6.35 12.96 2.78
C ALA A 70 -6.11 11.49 3.08
N GLU A 71 -5.90 11.18 4.36
CA GLU A 71 -6.01 9.84 4.89
C GLU A 71 -7.49 9.50 5.07
N ILE A 72 -7.92 8.39 4.49
CA ILE A 72 -9.29 7.87 4.58
C ILE A 72 -9.26 6.46 5.12
N GLY A 73 -10.33 6.07 5.80
CA GLY A 73 -10.47 4.74 6.37
C GLY A 73 -11.93 4.37 6.53
N ILE A 74 -12.21 3.07 6.60
CA ILE A 74 -13.55 2.58 6.93
C ILE A 74 -13.64 2.41 8.43
N ARG A 75 -14.62 3.07 9.06
CA ARG A 75 -14.94 2.99 10.49
C ARG A 75 -16.43 2.72 10.65
N ASP A 76 -16.77 1.67 11.40
CA ASP A 76 -18.15 1.24 11.61
C ASP A 76 -18.91 0.98 10.30
N GLY A 77 -18.20 0.46 9.29
CA GLY A 77 -18.76 0.22 7.94
C GLY A 77 -18.92 1.46 7.07
N VAL A 78 -18.50 2.64 7.54
CA VAL A 78 -18.63 3.91 6.83
C VAL A 78 -17.26 4.44 6.44
N LEU A 79 -17.12 4.91 5.19
CA LEU A 79 -15.92 5.60 4.75
C LEU A 79 -15.81 6.97 5.44
N LYS A 80 -14.71 7.20 6.15
CA LYS A 80 -14.43 8.44 6.89
C LYS A 80 -13.09 9.04 6.48
N VAL A 81 -13.01 10.36 6.56
CA VAL A 81 -11.75 11.11 6.58
C VAL A 81 -11.11 10.92 7.94
N ILE A 82 -9.93 10.30 7.97
CA ILE A 82 -9.14 10.18 9.19
C ILE A 82 -8.46 11.53 9.46
N ALA A 83 -7.71 12.03 8.48
CA ALA A 83 -7.08 13.33 8.54
C ALA A 83 -6.77 13.86 7.13
N PRO A 84 -7.10 15.11 6.82
CA PRO A 84 -6.47 15.81 5.70
C PRO A 84 -4.98 15.98 5.97
N LEU A 85 -4.15 15.82 4.93
CA LEU A 85 -2.74 16.17 5.02
C LEU A 85 -2.59 17.70 5.11
N GLU A 86 -1.58 18.16 5.85
CA GLU A 86 -1.31 19.59 5.97
C GLU A 86 -0.95 20.21 4.61
N GLY A 87 -1.55 21.36 4.31
CA GLY A 87 -1.36 22.05 3.04
C GLY A 87 -1.96 21.32 1.83
N SER A 88 -2.81 20.30 2.01
CA SER A 88 -3.41 19.55 0.91
C SER A 88 -4.68 20.19 0.33
N PRO A 89 -5.13 19.79 -0.87
CA PRO A 89 -6.41 20.19 -1.40
C PRO A 89 -7.59 19.85 -0.48
N ALA A 90 -7.58 18.67 0.15
CA ALA A 90 -8.59 18.24 1.11
C ALA A 90 -8.69 19.20 2.30
N GLN A 91 -7.54 19.61 2.86
CA GLN A 91 -7.52 20.57 3.96
C GLN A 91 -8.06 21.94 3.51
N ARG A 92 -7.61 22.43 2.35
CA ARG A 92 -8.09 23.71 1.78
C ARG A 92 -9.58 23.70 1.45
N ALA A 93 -10.12 22.56 1.04
CA ALA A 93 -11.55 22.36 0.78
C ALA A 93 -12.38 22.23 2.07
N GLY A 94 -11.76 22.27 3.25
CA GLY A 94 -12.43 22.24 4.55
C GLY A 94 -12.95 20.86 4.95
N LEU A 95 -12.31 19.79 4.45
CA LEU A 95 -12.49 18.46 5.02
C LEU A 95 -11.85 18.43 6.41
N LEU A 96 -12.49 17.74 7.34
CA LEU A 96 -12.03 17.60 8.73
C LEU A 96 -11.92 16.13 9.13
N PRO A 97 -11.08 15.80 10.11
CA PRO A 97 -11.11 14.50 10.78
C PRO A 97 -12.53 14.12 11.22
N GLY A 98 -12.93 12.88 10.95
CA GLY A 98 -14.25 12.34 11.31
C GLY A 98 -15.35 12.57 10.26
N ASP A 99 -15.12 13.41 9.24
CA ASP A 99 -16.07 13.61 8.14
C ASP A 99 -16.40 12.27 7.45
N THR A 100 -17.69 11.94 7.31
CA THR A 100 -18.17 10.75 6.58
C THR A 100 -18.27 11.06 5.10
N VAL A 101 -17.66 10.24 4.25
CA VAL A 101 -17.75 10.36 2.80
C VAL A 101 -18.88 9.46 2.33
N GLN A 102 -20.06 10.01 2.05
CA GLN A 102 -21.27 9.27 1.67
C GLN A 102 -21.36 8.98 0.17
N LYS A 103 -20.80 9.86 -0.66
CA LYS A 103 -20.72 9.67 -2.12
C LYS A 103 -19.41 10.24 -2.68
N ILE A 104 -18.95 9.65 -3.78
CA ILE A 104 -17.83 10.13 -4.60
C ILE A 104 -18.36 10.26 -6.03
N ASP A 105 -18.35 11.48 -6.58
CA ASP A 105 -18.90 11.83 -7.89
C ASP A 105 -20.34 11.31 -8.08
N GLY A 106 -21.16 11.47 -7.04
CA GLY A 106 -22.57 11.03 -7.01
C GLY A 106 -22.78 9.53 -6.78
N VAL A 107 -21.73 8.71 -6.77
CA VAL A 107 -21.81 7.26 -6.50
C VAL A 107 -21.71 7.02 -4.99
N THR A 108 -22.66 6.27 -4.43
CA THR A 108 -22.66 5.89 -3.01
C THR A 108 -21.40 5.15 -2.60
N THR A 109 -20.92 5.43 -1.39
CA THR A 109 -19.81 4.71 -0.75
C THR A 109 -20.29 3.59 0.18
N MET A 110 -21.59 3.34 0.25
CA MET A 110 -22.13 2.21 1.00
C MET A 110 -21.54 0.90 0.42
N ASP A 111 -21.02 0.05 1.30
CA ASP A 111 -20.31 -1.20 0.97
C ASP A 111 -19.09 -1.04 0.05
N ILE A 112 -18.58 0.18 -0.13
CA ILE A 112 -17.37 0.40 -0.92
C ILE A 112 -16.15 -0.18 -0.20
N SER A 113 -15.26 -0.84 -0.93
CA SER A 113 -13.94 -1.16 -0.38
C SER A 113 -13.07 0.09 -0.27
N LEU A 114 -12.14 0.11 0.68
CA LEU A 114 -11.20 1.23 0.85
C LEU A 114 -10.41 1.48 -0.45
N ASP A 115 -9.94 0.41 -1.09
CA ASP A 115 -9.18 0.49 -2.35
C ASP A 115 -10.01 1.08 -3.49
N GLU A 116 -11.29 0.71 -3.60
CA GLU A 116 -12.17 1.28 -4.61
C GLU A 116 -12.44 2.77 -4.35
N ALA A 117 -12.67 3.15 -3.09
CA ALA A 117 -12.83 4.54 -2.70
C ALA A 117 -11.59 5.38 -3.05
N VAL A 118 -10.39 4.88 -2.72
CA VAL A 118 -9.11 5.53 -3.07
C VAL A 118 -9.00 5.71 -4.59
N ARG A 119 -9.33 4.68 -5.38
CA ARG A 119 -9.28 4.77 -6.86
C ARG A 119 -10.25 5.82 -7.42
N LYS A 120 -11.44 5.97 -6.85
CA LYS A 120 -12.41 7.00 -7.27
C LYS A 120 -12.00 8.41 -6.84
N ILE A 121 -11.42 8.55 -5.64
CA ILE A 121 -10.98 9.85 -5.10
C ILE A 121 -9.75 10.36 -5.84
N ARG A 122 -8.83 9.46 -6.19
CA ARG A 122 -7.68 9.81 -7.02
C ARG A 122 -8.08 10.06 -8.47
N GLY A 123 -7.16 10.64 -9.22
CA GLY A 123 -7.36 11.00 -10.62
C GLY A 123 -6.35 12.07 -11.04
N PRO A 124 -6.36 12.46 -12.33
CA PRO A 124 -5.36 13.36 -12.88
C PRO A 124 -5.36 14.71 -12.16
N LYS A 125 -4.17 15.30 -12.00
CA LYS A 125 -4.00 16.67 -11.54
C LYS A 125 -4.93 17.63 -12.30
N ASP A 126 -5.42 18.65 -11.59
CA ASP A 126 -6.30 19.71 -12.09
C ASP A 126 -7.73 19.23 -12.46
N THR A 127 -8.03 17.93 -12.30
CA THR A 127 -9.42 17.44 -12.32
C THR A 127 -10.08 17.60 -10.95
N THR A 128 -11.41 17.60 -10.91
CA THR A 128 -12.17 17.73 -9.66
C THR A 128 -12.81 16.39 -9.28
N VAL A 129 -12.83 16.10 -7.98
CA VAL A 129 -13.70 15.08 -7.37
C VAL A 129 -14.73 15.78 -6.50
N THR A 130 -15.98 15.36 -6.59
CA THR A 130 -17.05 15.85 -5.71
C THR A 130 -17.34 14.83 -4.63
N LEU A 131 -17.15 15.20 -3.38
CA LEU A 131 -17.45 14.36 -2.22
C LEU A 131 -18.73 14.84 -1.54
N THR A 132 -19.68 13.94 -1.29
CA THR A 132 -20.80 14.24 -0.39
C THR A 132 -20.38 13.89 1.03
N ILE A 133 -20.23 14.91 1.87
CA ILE A 133 -19.69 14.81 3.22
C ILE A 133 -20.79 14.97 4.26
N GLY A 134 -20.89 14.04 5.21
CA GLY A 134 -21.69 14.20 6.44
C GLY A 134 -20.79 14.41 7.66
N ARG A 135 -21.19 15.33 8.55
CA ARG A 135 -20.44 15.67 9.77
C ARG A 135 -21.27 15.36 11.02
N GLU A 136 -20.61 14.91 12.09
CA GLU A 136 -21.28 14.66 13.37
C GLU A 136 -21.90 15.97 13.91
N GLY A 137 -23.09 15.86 14.52
CA GLY A 137 -23.84 17.01 15.04
C GLY A 137 -25.09 17.41 14.26
N ASN A 138 -25.66 16.52 13.43
CA ASN A 138 -26.86 16.75 12.60
C ASN A 138 -26.72 17.86 11.55
N GLU A 139 -25.52 18.08 11.01
CA GLU A 139 -25.36 18.90 9.79
C GLU A 139 -25.91 18.13 8.58
N GLU A 140 -26.67 18.80 7.71
CA GLU A 140 -27.09 18.19 6.45
C GLU A 140 -25.86 17.86 5.59
N PRO A 141 -25.85 16.70 4.89
CA PRO A 141 -24.75 16.35 4.00
C PRO A 141 -24.51 17.44 2.95
N ARG A 142 -23.25 17.81 2.75
CA ARG A 142 -22.85 18.85 1.80
C ARG A 142 -21.93 18.31 0.72
N GLU A 143 -22.04 18.85 -0.49
CA GLU A 143 -21.08 18.56 -1.55
C GLU A 143 -19.83 19.42 -1.39
N VAL A 144 -18.66 18.78 -1.48
CA VAL A 144 -17.35 19.41 -1.43
C VAL A 144 -16.61 19.05 -2.72
N ALA A 145 -16.44 20.05 -3.58
CA ALA A 145 -15.59 19.92 -4.76
C ALA A 145 -14.12 20.10 -4.35
N VAL A 146 -13.30 19.10 -4.64
CA VAL A 146 -11.86 19.14 -4.35
C VAL A 146 -11.08 18.98 -5.65
N VAL A 147 -10.24 19.98 -5.95
CA VAL A 147 -9.34 19.91 -7.10
C VAL A 147 -8.16 19.01 -6.76
N ARG A 148 -7.89 18.02 -7.59
CA ARG A 148 -6.79 17.08 -7.40
C ARG A 148 -5.47 17.77 -7.69
N GLU A 149 -4.49 17.54 -6.83
CA GLU A 149 -3.13 18.03 -6.99
C GLU A 149 -2.13 16.88 -6.82
N GLN A 150 -0.89 17.15 -7.19
CA GLN A 150 0.22 16.28 -6.82
C GLN A 150 0.47 16.42 -5.31
N ILE A 151 0.33 15.31 -4.60
CA ILE A 151 0.52 15.20 -3.16
C ILE A 151 1.93 14.69 -2.91
N VAL A 152 2.71 15.49 -2.19
CA VAL A 152 4.04 15.09 -1.71
C VAL A 152 3.87 14.55 -0.30
N VAL A 153 3.88 13.22 -0.16
CA VAL A 153 3.99 12.55 1.14
C VAL A 153 5.43 12.09 1.35
N PRO A 154 6.00 12.24 2.56
CA PRO A 154 7.31 11.68 2.86
C PRO A 154 7.24 10.15 2.73
N ASN A 155 8.20 9.55 2.02
CA ASN A 155 8.31 8.09 1.90
C ASN A 155 8.69 7.42 3.22
N LEU A 156 9.39 8.17 4.07
CA LEU A 156 9.89 7.73 5.36
C LEU A 156 10.18 8.94 6.27
N ALA A 157 10.29 8.69 7.56
CA ALA A 157 10.70 9.67 8.56
C ALA A 157 11.56 9.00 9.63
N TRP A 158 12.42 9.78 10.29
CA TRP A 158 13.16 9.27 11.45
C TRP A 158 13.29 10.32 12.55
N ARG A 159 13.41 9.85 13.79
CA ARG A 159 13.68 10.67 14.99
C ARG A 159 14.34 9.83 16.08
N THR A 160 14.98 10.48 17.03
CA THR A 160 15.41 9.84 18.28
C THR A 160 14.23 9.75 19.23
N VAL A 161 13.96 8.56 19.77
CA VAL A 161 12.86 8.31 20.74
C VAL A 161 13.35 8.16 22.17
N ASP A 162 14.62 7.81 22.34
CA ASP A 162 15.33 7.67 23.61
C ASP A 162 16.84 7.80 23.31
N PRO A 163 17.73 8.16 24.26
CA PRO A 163 19.17 8.22 24.00
C PRO A 163 19.69 6.92 23.37
N GLY A 164 20.27 7.05 22.18
CA GLY A 164 20.80 5.91 21.41
C GLY A 164 19.77 5.08 20.64
N ILE A 165 18.48 5.38 20.71
CA ILE A 165 17.42 4.64 19.99
C ILE A 165 16.84 5.52 18.88
N ALA A 166 17.08 5.11 17.63
CA ALA A 166 16.46 5.71 16.46
C ALA A 166 15.14 5.01 16.11
N TYR A 167 14.08 5.78 15.95
CA TYR A 167 12.83 5.35 15.35
C TYR A 167 12.84 5.75 13.88
N VAL A 168 12.66 4.77 12.99
CA VAL A 168 12.63 4.95 11.53
C VAL A 168 11.31 4.39 11.02
N GLN A 169 10.44 5.24 10.50
CA GLN A 169 9.16 4.84 9.92
C GLN A 169 9.24 4.85 8.40
N LEU A 170 8.90 3.73 7.77
CA LEU A 170 8.71 3.65 6.33
C LEU A 170 7.23 3.72 6.04
N PHE A 171 6.79 4.70 5.25
CA PHE A 171 5.39 4.84 4.84
C PHE A 171 5.10 4.05 3.55
N HIS A 172 6.04 4.08 2.59
CA HIS A 172 5.91 3.41 1.30
C HIS A 172 7.27 2.96 0.74
N PHE A 173 7.26 1.95 -0.13
CA PHE A 173 8.42 1.49 -0.89
C PHE A 173 8.36 1.98 -2.35
N THR A 174 8.68 3.25 -2.58
CA THR A 174 8.73 3.87 -3.93
C THR A 174 10.18 3.93 -4.43
N GLU A 175 10.38 4.29 -5.70
CA GLU A 175 11.73 4.51 -6.24
C GLU A 175 12.55 5.51 -5.39
N GLN A 176 11.88 6.53 -4.85
CA GLN A 176 12.52 7.58 -4.05
C GLN A 176 12.87 7.10 -2.62
N THR A 177 12.13 6.12 -2.06
CA THR A 177 12.39 5.57 -0.72
C THR A 177 13.80 5.02 -0.59
N ASP A 178 14.36 4.38 -1.62
CA ASP A 178 15.72 3.84 -1.56
C ASP A 178 16.78 4.94 -1.35
N ALA A 179 16.66 6.03 -2.11
CA ALA A 179 17.55 7.18 -2.00
C ALA A 179 17.42 7.88 -0.65
N ASP A 180 16.19 8.01 -0.14
CA ASP A 180 15.91 8.63 1.15
C ASP A 180 16.42 7.76 2.30
N PHE A 181 16.25 6.43 2.22
CA PHE A 181 16.71 5.50 3.24
C PHE A 181 18.24 5.50 3.30
N ARG A 182 18.92 5.56 2.16
CA ARG A 182 20.38 5.70 2.12
C ARG A 182 20.86 6.97 2.83
N LYS A 183 20.15 8.11 2.71
CA LYS A 183 20.52 9.34 3.44
C LYS A 183 20.38 9.11 4.95
N ILE A 184 19.22 8.64 5.39
CA ILE A 184 18.95 8.34 6.81
C ILE A 184 19.95 7.35 7.37
N ALA A 185 20.20 6.24 6.69
CA ALA A 185 21.14 5.24 7.18
C ALA A 185 22.54 5.82 7.41
N ASN A 186 22.99 6.76 6.58
CA ASN A 186 24.26 7.46 6.81
C ASN A 186 24.18 8.50 7.93
N GLU A 187 23.02 9.12 8.18
CA GLU A 187 22.79 10.00 9.32
C GLU A 187 22.80 9.22 10.64
N LEU A 188 22.12 8.06 10.69
CA LEU A 188 22.13 7.16 11.85
C LEU A 188 23.54 6.68 12.20
N LEU A 189 24.37 6.38 11.19
CA LEU A 189 25.77 5.97 11.39
C LEU A 189 26.68 7.10 11.89
N LYS A 190 26.28 8.36 11.71
CA LYS A 190 27.01 9.54 12.22
C LYS A 190 26.48 10.00 13.58
N ALA A 191 25.21 9.72 13.86
CA ALA A 191 24.61 9.93 15.16
C ALA A 191 25.12 8.90 16.17
N ASP A 192 24.91 9.15 17.46
CA ASP A 192 25.15 8.16 18.52
C ASP A 192 24.02 7.10 18.55
N THR A 193 23.61 6.60 17.37
CA THR A 193 22.57 5.57 17.26
C THR A 193 23.17 4.22 17.59
N GLN A 194 22.63 3.59 18.63
CA GLN A 194 23.03 2.27 19.10
C GLN A 194 22.01 1.21 18.70
N ARG A 195 20.74 1.60 18.52
CA ARG A 195 19.58 0.71 18.35
C ARG A 195 18.56 1.32 17.40
N ILE A 196 17.79 0.46 16.71
CA ILE A 196 16.78 0.88 15.74
C ILE A 196 15.43 0.25 16.07
N VAL A 197 14.40 1.08 16.13
CA VAL A 197 13.00 0.66 15.96
C VAL A 197 12.60 0.97 14.53
N LEU A 198 12.37 -0.07 13.72
CA LEU A 198 11.91 0.07 12.35
C LEU A 198 10.38 -0.06 12.32
N ASP A 199 9.68 1.00 11.97
CA ASP A 199 8.23 1.03 11.92
C ASP A 199 7.69 0.82 10.51
N LEU A 200 6.98 -0.29 10.33
CA LEU A 200 6.30 -0.70 9.10
C LEU A 200 4.77 -0.71 9.27
N ARG A 201 4.24 -0.19 10.38
CA ARG A 201 2.80 -0.11 10.63
C ARG A 201 2.14 0.76 9.57
N SER A 202 1.00 0.27 9.08
CA SER A 202 0.19 0.92 8.06
C SER A 202 0.93 1.19 6.74
N ASN A 203 2.02 0.46 6.47
CA ASN A 203 2.74 0.51 5.22
C ASN A 203 2.27 -0.64 4.29
N PRO A 204 1.52 -0.32 3.20
CA PRO A 204 0.95 -1.32 2.30
C PRO A 204 2.00 -1.99 1.37
N GLY A 205 3.27 -1.61 1.50
CA GLY A 205 4.38 -2.12 0.71
C GLY A 205 4.76 -1.19 -0.44
N GLY A 206 5.03 -1.78 -1.59
CA GLY A 206 5.54 -1.10 -2.79
C GLY A 206 6.54 -1.99 -3.54
N LEU A 207 7.60 -1.40 -4.06
CA LEU A 207 8.62 -2.08 -4.86
C LEU A 207 9.44 -3.08 -4.04
N LEU A 208 9.55 -4.30 -4.57
CA LEU A 208 10.35 -5.38 -3.98
C LEU A 208 11.82 -5.00 -3.90
N GLU A 209 12.36 -4.41 -4.96
CA GLU A 209 13.76 -4.05 -5.11
C GLU A 209 14.18 -3.06 -4.02
N VAL A 210 13.26 -2.19 -3.61
CA VAL A 210 13.47 -1.23 -2.53
C VAL A 210 13.49 -1.94 -1.17
N ALA A 211 12.58 -2.88 -0.91
CA ALA A 211 12.64 -3.71 0.30
C ALA A 211 13.93 -4.56 0.35
N GLN A 212 14.35 -5.13 -0.78
CA GLN A 212 15.61 -5.87 -0.91
C GLN A 212 16.83 -4.97 -0.65
N SER A 213 16.82 -3.74 -1.18
CA SER A 213 17.88 -2.76 -0.97
C SER A 213 17.99 -2.35 0.49
N ILE A 214 16.85 -1.99 1.11
CA ILE A 214 16.76 -1.63 2.54
C ILE A 214 17.22 -2.80 3.42
N ALA A 215 16.76 -4.03 3.14
CA ALA A 215 17.24 -5.23 3.83
C ALA A 215 18.78 -5.37 3.73
N GLY A 216 19.36 -4.99 2.59
CA GLY A 216 20.81 -4.96 2.38
C GLY A 216 21.61 -4.04 3.30
N TRP A 217 20.98 -3.12 4.03
CA TRP A 217 21.66 -2.34 5.07
C TRP A 217 21.76 -3.09 6.39
N PHE A 218 20.78 -3.94 6.67
CA PHE A 218 20.65 -4.68 7.92
C PHE A 218 21.19 -6.10 7.83
N LEU A 219 21.33 -6.67 6.63
CA LEU A 219 21.72 -8.07 6.40
C LEU A 219 23.12 -8.19 5.80
N GLU A 220 23.70 -9.38 5.94
CA GLU A 220 24.94 -9.73 5.24
C GLU A 220 24.68 -9.81 3.73
N ARG A 221 25.65 -9.34 2.93
CA ARG A 221 25.57 -9.45 1.47
C ARG A 221 25.41 -10.93 1.09
N GLY A 222 24.40 -11.23 0.28
CA GLY A 222 24.08 -12.60 -0.16
C GLY A 222 23.05 -13.33 0.72
N ALA A 223 22.70 -12.79 1.90
CA ALA A 223 21.60 -13.32 2.71
C ALA A 223 20.29 -13.34 1.91
N LEU A 224 19.49 -14.40 2.05
CA LEU A 224 18.21 -14.51 1.35
C LEU A 224 17.22 -13.52 1.97
N VAL A 225 16.59 -12.69 1.13
CA VAL A 225 15.55 -11.74 1.55
C VAL A 225 14.18 -12.34 1.33
N VAL A 226 13.93 -12.87 0.14
CA VAL A 226 12.65 -13.49 -0.24
C VAL A 226 12.84 -14.44 -1.41
N THR A 227 11.98 -15.45 -1.50
CA THR A 227 11.85 -16.33 -2.67
C THR A 227 10.54 -16.05 -3.40
N GLU A 228 10.61 -15.89 -4.71
CA GLU A 228 9.44 -15.86 -5.61
C GLU A 228 9.19 -17.28 -6.11
N ASP A 229 8.05 -17.85 -5.79
CA ASP A 229 7.64 -19.19 -6.19
C ASP A 229 6.48 -19.14 -7.18
N PHE A 230 6.74 -19.58 -8.41
CA PHE A 230 5.74 -19.62 -9.49
C PHE A 230 4.78 -20.81 -9.38
N GLY A 231 4.97 -21.71 -8.41
CA GLY A 231 4.11 -22.87 -8.19
C GLY A 231 4.24 -23.99 -9.24
N ASN A 232 5.14 -23.84 -10.21
CA ASN A 232 5.43 -24.81 -11.28
C ASN A 232 6.85 -25.40 -11.15
N GLY A 233 7.46 -25.27 -9.98
CA GLY A 233 8.84 -25.70 -9.71
C GLY A 233 9.91 -24.65 -10.09
N LYS A 234 9.54 -23.55 -10.75
CA LYS A 234 10.43 -22.41 -10.96
C LYS A 234 10.42 -21.50 -9.73
N GLN A 235 11.60 -21.07 -9.28
CA GLN A 235 11.78 -20.11 -8.20
C GLN A 235 12.86 -19.07 -8.53
N ASN A 236 12.65 -17.82 -8.12
CA ASN A 236 13.69 -16.79 -8.10
C ASN A 236 14.07 -16.45 -6.66
N TYR A 237 15.36 -16.21 -6.42
CA TYR A 237 15.90 -15.91 -5.09
C TYR A 237 16.45 -14.49 -5.04
N TYR A 238 15.83 -13.65 -4.23
CA TYR A 238 16.25 -12.27 -4.03
C TYR A 238 17.12 -12.18 -2.80
N ARG A 239 18.37 -11.74 -2.98
CA ARG A 239 19.40 -11.71 -1.93
C ARG A 239 19.82 -10.28 -1.61
N ALA A 240 20.23 -10.04 -0.38
CA ALA A 240 20.71 -8.74 0.07
C ALA A 240 21.95 -8.30 -0.74
N GLN A 241 21.91 -7.10 -1.33
CA GLN A 241 23.00 -6.54 -2.14
C GLN A 241 23.65 -5.29 -1.52
N GLY A 242 23.17 -4.87 -0.35
CA GLY A 242 23.59 -3.64 0.32
C GLY A 242 24.89 -3.74 1.11
N PRO A 243 25.24 -2.67 1.85
CA PRO A 243 26.54 -2.56 2.51
C PRO A 243 26.59 -3.21 3.90
N GLY A 244 25.46 -3.69 4.44
CA GLY A 244 25.39 -4.33 5.75
C GLY A 244 25.90 -3.46 6.91
N LYS A 245 25.80 -2.13 6.80
CA LYS A 245 26.36 -1.18 7.77
C LYS A 245 25.54 -1.06 9.06
N LEU A 246 24.25 -1.38 9.03
CA LEU A 246 23.37 -1.38 10.19
C LEU A 246 23.31 -2.75 10.88
N ARG A 247 24.08 -3.75 10.42
CA ARG A 247 24.09 -5.12 10.95
C ARG A 247 24.41 -5.20 12.44
N ALA A 248 25.31 -4.33 12.91
CA ALA A 248 25.76 -4.32 14.30
C ALA A 248 24.75 -3.67 15.26
N LEU A 249 23.78 -2.91 14.74
CA LEU A 249 22.76 -2.27 15.55
C LEU A 249 21.62 -3.26 15.81
N PRO A 250 21.22 -3.51 17.08
CA PRO A 250 20.00 -4.22 17.38
C PRO A 250 18.80 -3.54 16.73
N VAL A 251 17.88 -4.35 16.21
CA VAL A 251 16.68 -3.87 15.53
C VAL A 251 15.46 -4.67 15.97
N VAL A 252 14.37 -3.96 16.23
CA VAL A 252 13.02 -4.50 16.36
C VAL A 252 12.14 -3.86 15.29
N VAL A 253 11.07 -4.55 14.89
CA VAL A 253 10.19 -4.11 13.82
C VAL A 253 8.76 -3.96 14.34
N LEU A 254 8.17 -2.77 14.19
CA LEU A 254 6.76 -2.54 14.46
C LEU A 254 5.92 -2.91 13.25
N VAL A 255 4.86 -3.69 13.46
CA VAL A 255 3.95 -4.18 12.42
C VAL A 255 2.50 -4.13 12.88
N ASN A 256 1.57 -4.01 11.92
CA ASN A 256 0.14 -4.12 12.17
C ASN A 256 -0.60 -4.66 10.94
N GLU A 257 -1.94 -4.68 10.98
CA GLU A 257 -2.81 -5.16 9.92
C GLU A 257 -2.65 -4.43 8.58
N GLY A 258 -2.08 -3.22 8.59
CA GLY A 258 -1.78 -2.43 7.39
C GLY A 258 -0.39 -2.68 6.82
N SER A 259 0.48 -3.42 7.52
CA SER A 259 1.77 -3.87 7.00
C SER A 259 1.55 -4.96 5.94
N ALA A 260 1.86 -4.69 4.69
CA ALA A 260 1.62 -5.64 3.60
C ALA A 260 2.80 -5.73 2.60
N SER A 261 2.89 -6.86 1.89
CA SER A 261 3.75 -7.03 0.71
C SER A 261 5.23 -6.72 1.00
N ALA A 262 5.83 -5.70 0.38
CA ALA A 262 7.22 -5.30 0.61
C ALA A 262 7.56 -5.07 2.11
N SER A 263 6.60 -4.58 2.91
CA SER A 263 6.74 -4.47 4.37
C SER A 263 6.90 -5.84 5.03
N GLU A 264 6.08 -6.81 4.64
CA GLU A 264 6.13 -8.19 5.15
C GLU A 264 7.42 -8.89 4.69
N ILE A 265 7.88 -8.60 3.47
CA ILE A 265 9.16 -9.10 2.97
C ILE A 265 10.32 -8.58 3.81
N LEU A 266 10.38 -7.28 4.08
CA LEU A 266 11.43 -6.70 4.91
C LEU A 266 11.37 -7.21 6.34
N ALA A 267 10.18 -7.22 6.96
CA ALA A 267 9.97 -7.76 8.31
C ALA A 267 10.38 -9.23 8.41
N GLY A 268 9.92 -10.07 7.49
CA GLY A 268 10.26 -11.49 7.42
C GLY A 268 11.75 -11.70 7.19
N ALA A 269 12.39 -10.92 6.32
CA ALA A 269 13.83 -11.02 6.09
C ALA A 269 14.65 -10.68 7.33
N LEU A 270 14.27 -9.63 8.08
CA LEU A 270 14.94 -9.25 9.33
C LEU A 270 14.68 -10.26 10.45
N ARG A 271 13.44 -10.74 10.60
CA ARG A 271 13.10 -11.77 11.58
C ARG A 271 13.88 -13.05 11.32
N ASP A 272 13.83 -13.55 10.08
CA ASP A 272 14.37 -14.87 9.75
C ASP A 272 15.90 -14.90 9.69
N ASN A 273 16.56 -13.81 9.26
CA ASN A 273 18.03 -13.76 9.18
C ASN A 273 18.70 -13.18 10.43
N ARG A 274 18.00 -12.35 11.21
CA ARG A 274 18.60 -11.63 12.36
C ARG A 274 17.92 -11.89 13.70
N GLY A 275 16.81 -12.62 13.73
CA GLY A 275 16.00 -12.76 14.94
C GLY A 275 15.39 -11.44 15.40
N ALA A 276 15.24 -10.45 14.50
CA ALA A 276 14.59 -9.19 14.83
C ALA A 276 13.15 -9.45 15.27
N LYS A 277 12.78 -8.93 16.44
CA LYS A 277 11.45 -9.16 17.01
C LYS A 277 10.40 -8.30 16.30
N LEU A 278 9.31 -8.94 15.88
CA LEU A 278 8.13 -8.27 15.37
C LEU A 278 7.20 -7.91 16.54
N ILE A 279 6.80 -6.66 16.64
CA ILE A 279 6.01 -6.13 17.77
C ILE A 279 4.77 -5.41 17.22
N GLY A 280 3.61 -5.64 17.84
CA GLY A 280 2.35 -5.00 17.45
C GLY A 280 1.27 -6.01 17.12
N ALA A 281 0.70 -5.94 15.92
CA ALA A 281 -0.38 -6.81 15.48
C ALA A 281 -0.01 -7.60 14.21
N LYS A 282 -0.78 -8.66 13.93
CA LYS A 282 -0.61 -9.51 12.75
C LYS A 282 -0.66 -8.69 11.46
N THR A 283 0.24 -8.98 10.52
CA THR A 283 0.29 -8.30 9.21
C THR A 283 -0.83 -8.74 8.27
N PHE A 284 -1.00 -8.00 7.18
CA PHE A 284 -2.09 -8.18 6.23
C PHE A 284 -2.13 -9.57 5.56
N GLY A 285 -0.97 -10.15 5.22
CA GLY A 285 -0.87 -11.44 4.53
C GLY A 285 -0.90 -11.36 3.01
N LYS A 286 -0.28 -10.32 2.42
CA LYS A 286 -0.18 -10.20 0.96
C LYS A 286 1.08 -10.90 0.48
N GLY A 287 0.98 -12.21 0.32
CA GLY A 287 2.06 -13.06 -0.19
C GLY A 287 2.01 -13.36 -1.68
N SER A 288 1.26 -12.61 -2.48
CA SER A 288 1.20 -12.76 -3.93
C SER A 288 2.17 -11.80 -4.64
N VAL A 289 2.74 -12.24 -5.74
CA VAL A 289 3.60 -11.44 -6.63
C VAL A 289 2.77 -10.91 -7.78
N GLN A 290 2.76 -9.60 -7.98
CA GLN A 290 2.11 -8.98 -9.13
C GLN A 290 3.15 -8.49 -10.14
N GLN A 291 2.88 -8.72 -11.42
CA GLN A 291 3.61 -8.11 -12.53
C GLN A 291 2.67 -7.22 -13.35
N LEU A 292 3.18 -6.07 -13.81
CA LEU A 292 2.43 -5.16 -14.68
C LEU A 292 2.78 -5.43 -16.13
N GLU A 293 1.84 -6.01 -16.87
CA GLU A 293 1.98 -6.32 -18.29
C GLU A 293 1.34 -5.23 -19.13
N GLN A 294 2.14 -4.55 -19.96
CA GLN A 294 1.63 -3.52 -20.87
C GLN A 294 0.98 -4.14 -22.10
N LEU A 295 -0.16 -3.58 -22.51
CA LEU A 295 -0.88 -3.95 -23.71
C LEU A 295 -0.64 -2.93 -24.83
N ARG A 296 -0.96 -3.33 -26.06
CA ARG A 296 -0.61 -2.59 -27.29
C ARG A 296 -1.22 -1.19 -27.39
N ASP A 297 -2.34 -0.95 -26.73
CA ASP A 297 -3.06 0.33 -26.72
C ASP A 297 -2.64 1.25 -25.56
N GLY A 298 -1.62 0.86 -24.78
CA GLY A 298 -1.16 1.59 -23.60
C GLY A 298 -1.92 1.26 -22.32
N SER A 299 -2.93 0.38 -22.39
CA SER A 299 -3.54 -0.21 -21.19
C SER A 299 -2.57 -1.22 -20.54
N SER A 300 -2.88 -1.71 -19.35
CA SER A 300 -2.03 -2.69 -18.65
C SER A 300 -2.85 -3.68 -17.85
N ILE A 301 -2.32 -4.87 -17.61
CA ILE A 301 -2.87 -5.83 -16.65
C ILE A 301 -1.84 -6.03 -15.55
N LYS A 302 -2.22 -5.74 -14.32
CA LYS A 302 -1.49 -6.21 -13.15
C LYS A 302 -1.93 -7.63 -12.86
N ILE A 303 -1.05 -8.61 -12.95
CA ILE A 303 -1.38 -10.04 -12.88
C ILE A 303 -0.64 -10.68 -11.71
N THR A 304 -1.33 -11.49 -10.91
CA THR A 304 -0.68 -12.35 -9.92
C THR A 304 0.00 -13.53 -10.62
N VAL A 305 1.33 -13.62 -10.52
CA VAL A 305 2.14 -14.63 -11.25
C VAL A 305 2.85 -15.62 -10.35
N ALA A 306 3.03 -15.30 -9.07
CA ALA A 306 3.80 -16.10 -8.12
C ALA A 306 3.39 -15.81 -6.68
N LYS A 307 4.03 -16.50 -5.74
CA LYS A 307 3.90 -16.30 -4.29
C LYS A 307 5.25 -15.94 -3.67
N TRP A 308 5.22 -15.13 -2.61
CA TRP A 308 6.39 -14.81 -1.80
C TRP A 308 6.54 -15.81 -0.66
N LEU A 309 7.77 -16.32 -0.49
CA LEU A 309 8.17 -17.10 0.67
C LEU A 309 9.25 -16.35 1.45
N THR A 310 9.12 -16.30 2.78
CA THR A 310 10.17 -15.77 3.65
C THR A 310 11.46 -16.61 3.55
N PRO A 311 12.61 -16.15 4.08
CA PRO A 311 13.84 -16.94 4.06
C PRO A 311 13.71 -18.33 4.71
N GLN A 312 12.84 -18.51 5.70
CA GLN A 312 12.53 -19.82 6.29
C GLN A 312 11.43 -20.61 5.53
N GLY A 313 10.97 -20.11 4.39
CA GLY A 313 10.00 -20.79 3.53
C GLY A 313 8.53 -20.55 3.91
N GLN A 314 8.24 -19.63 4.84
CA GLN A 314 6.85 -19.31 5.19
C GLN A 314 6.16 -18.61 4.02
N ASN A 315 5.02 -19.15 3.58
CA ASN A 315 4.15 -18.47 2.62
C ASN A 315 3.34 -17.38 3.33
N LEU A 316 3.46 -16.14 2.85
CA LEU A 316 2.78 -14.98 3.44
C LEU A 316 1.29 -14.91 3.05
N ASN A 317 0.88 -15.56 1.96
CA ASN A 317 -0.43 -15.36 1.35
C ASN A 317 -1.57 -15.83 2.27
N ASN A 318 -2.44 -14.91 2.67
CA ASN A 318 -3.54 -15.08 3.64
C ASN A 318 -3.10 -15.48 5.06
N SER A 319 -1.80 -15.67 5.31
CA SER A 319 -1.27 -16.01 6.63
C SER A 319 -0.70 -14.80 7.37
N GLY A 320 -0.10 -13.85 6.64
CA GLY A 320 0.67 -12.77 7.26
C GLY A 320 1.84 -13.26 8.12
N LEU A 321 2.41 -12.32 8.86
CA LEU A 321 3.40 -12.50 9.88
C LEU A 321 2.74 -12.23 11.23
N GLU A 322 2.79 -13.22 12.12
CA GLU A 322 2.44 -13.01 13.52
C GLU A 322 3.53 -12.20 14.21
N PRO A 323 3.18 -11.24 15.10
CA PRO A 323 4.15 -10.55 15.93
C PRO A 323 4.74 -11.55 16.95
N ASP A 324 6.04 -11.43 17.23
CA ASP A 324 6.67 -12.11 18.36
C ASP A 324 6.09 -11.60 19.70
N ILE A 325 5.74 -10.32 19.75
CA ILE A 325 5.14 -9.66 20.91
C ILE A 325 3.87 -8.94 20.46
N GLY A 326 2.72 -9.55 20.73
CA GLY A 326 1.41 -8.97 20.46
C GLY A 326 1.11 -7.80 21.40
N VAL A 327 0.89 -6.62 20.84
CA VAL A 327 0.49 -5.41 21.59
C VAL A 327 -0.60 -4.72 20.80
N GLU A 328 -1.79 -4.60 21.39
CA GLU A 328 -2.88 -3.85 20.79
C GLU A 328 -2.67 -2.35 20.98
N ARG A 329 -3.03 -1.57 19.96
CA ARG A 329 -3.16 -0.12 20.07
C ARG A 329 -4.63 0.23 19.96
N THR A 330 -5.24 0.54 21.09
CA THR A 330 -6.69 0.74 21.14
C THR A 330 -7.08 2.10 20.56
N ARG A 331 -8.38 2.26 20.29
CA ARG A 331 -8.94 3.56 19.92
C ARG A 331 -8.65 4.63 20.96
N GLU A 332 -8.78 4.28 22.24
CA GLU A 332 -8.50 5.20 23.35
C GLU A 332 -7.03 5.65 23.32
N ASP A 333 -6.10 4.75 22.98
CA ASP A 333 -4.69 5.10 22.84
C ASP A 333 -4.46 6.08 21.69
N ILE A 334 -5.13 5.90 20.55
CA ILE A 334 -5.03 6.83 19.41
C ILE A 334 -5.56 8.21 19.81
N GLU A 335 -6.74 8.28 20.44
CA GLU A 335 -7.37 9.53 20.87
C GLU A 335 -6.56 10.25 21.96
N ALA A 336 -5.90 9.49 22.85
CA ALA A 336 -5.03 10.02 23.89
C ALA A 336 -3.57 10.23 23.45
N ASN A 337 -3.25 10.03 22.16
CA ASN A 337 -1.90 10.08 21.60
C ASN A 337 -0.87 9.20 22.35
N ARG A 338 -1.31 8.02 22.79
CA ARG A 338 -0.48 6.95 23.35
C ARG A 338 -0.09 5.95 22.27
N ASP A 339 1.10 5.37 22.42
CA ASP A 339 1.61 4.36 21.51
C ASP A 339 2.25 3.19 22.28
N PRO A 340 1.43 2.33 22.91
CA PRO A 340 1.92 1.19 23.71
C PRO A 340 2.78 0.22 22.88
N GLN A 341 2.56 0.15 21.56
CA GLN A 341 3.39 -0.64 20.65
C GLN A 341 4.80 -0.06 20.56
N LEU A 342 4.92 1.26 20.33
CA LEU A 342 6.22 1.94 20.31
C LEU A 342 6.92 1.87 21.66
N ASP A 343 6.20 2.09 22.76
CA ASP A 343 6.76 2.02 24.12
C ASP A 343 7.36 0.63 24.38
N THR A 344 6.62 -0.43 24.02
CA THR A 344 7.10 -1.81 24.10
C THR A 344 8.32 -2.05 23.21
N ALA A 345 8.33 -1.53 21.97
CA ALA A 345 9.47 -1.69 21.07
C ALA A 345 10.73 -0.99 21.60
N VAL A 346 10.59 0.18 22.21
CA VAL A 346 11.69 0.89 22.87
C VAL A 346 12.23 0.09 24.06
N GLU A 347 11.35 -0.49 24.88
CA GLU A 347 11.75 -1.34 26.00
C GLU A 347 12.51 -2.59 25.53
N VAL A 348 11.96 -3.31 24.55
CA VAL A 348 12.54 -4.55 24.03
C VAL A 348 13.89 -4.28 23.40
N VAL A 349 14.01 -3.26 22.53
CA VAL A 349 15.29 -2.97 21.86
C VAL A 349 16.35 -2.51 22.85
N ARG A 350 15.97 -1.82 23.94
CA ARG A 350 16.90 -1.42 25.01
C ARG A 350 17.54 -2.62 25.71
N GLY A 351 16.80 -3.73 25.81
CA GLY A 351 17.29 -5.00 26.36
C GLY A 351 18.22 -5.79 25.44
N LEU A 352 18.40 -5.36 24.18
CA LEU A 352 19.27 -6.00 23.19
C LEU A 352 20.69 -5.42 23.16
#